data_AF-A0A928YYV5-F1
#
_entry.id   AF-A0A928YYV5-F1
#
_cell.length_a   1.000
_cell.length_b   1.000
_cell.length_c   1.000
_cell.angle_alpha   90.00
_cell.angle_beta   90.00
_cell.angle_gamma   90.00
#
_symmetry.space_group_name_H-M   'P 1'
#
loop_
_entity.id
_entity.type
_entity.pdbx_description
1 polymer ?
#
loop_
_entity_poly.entity_id
_entity_poly.type
_entity_poly.pdbx_seq_one_letter_code
_entity_poly.pdbx_strand_id
1 'polypeptide(L)'
;MDLSPALEREIKEIASLQGVSPEEFISQTLKEKISSLKQQAQNSSELSASHLREKDGILVFDTDSLDHIDFDLLIQQSREDCDQEQIGL
;
A
#
# COMPACT_ATOMS: atom_id res chain seq x y z
N MET A 1 -11.30 -31.00 -17.27
CA MET A 1 -10.73 -29.63 -17.18
C MET A 1 -9.44 -29.64 -17.96
N ASP A 2 -9.18 -28.68 -18.85
CA ASP A 2 -7.89 -28.58 -19.55
C ASP A 2 -6.85 -27.93 -18.63
N LEU A 3 -6.35 -28.73 -17.68
CA LEU A 3 -5.25 -28.36 -16.79
C LEU A 3 -4.00 -29.15 -17.18
N SER A 4 -2.83 -28.62 -16.85
CA SER A 4 -1.61 -29.40 -17.03
C SER A 4 -1.68 -30.69 -16.19
N PRO A 5 -1.14 -31.83 -16.66
CA PRO A 5 -1.20 -33.09 -15.92
C PRO A 5 -0.55 -33.03 -14.52
N ALA A 6 0.44 -32.15 -14.34
CA ALA A 6 1.07 -31.91 -13.04
C ALA A 6 0.10 -31.21 -12.08
N LEU A 7 -0.54 -30.14 -12.54
CA LEU A 7 -1.50 -29.37 -11.75
C LEU A 7 -2.75 -30.21 -11.39
N GLU A 8 -3.24 -31.03 -12.32
CA GLU A 8 -4.38 -31.91 -12.05
C GLU A 8 -4.06 -32.95 -10.95
N ARG A 9 -2.82 -33.46 -10.93
CA ARG A 9 -2.37 -34.40 -9.89
C ARG A 9 -2.33 -33.72 -8.51
N GLU A 10 -1.72 -32.54 -8.42
CA GLU A 10 -1.63 -31.79 -7.17
C GLU A 10 -3.01 -31.42 -6.63
N ILE A 11 -3.92 -30.97 -7.51
CA ILE A 11 -5.30 -30.64 -7.13
C ILE A 11 -6.01 -31.87 -6.54
N LYS A 12 -5.89 -33.04 -7.17
CA LYS A 12 -6.51 -34.28 -6.67
C LYS A 12 -5.94 -34.68 -5.31
N GLU A 13 -4.62 -34.59 -5.14
CA GLU A 13 -3.96 -34.91 -3.88
C GLU A 13 -4.43 -33.99 -2.76
N ILE A 14 -4.38 -32.68 -2.97
CA ILE A 14 -4.77 -31.70 -1.95
C ILE A 14 -6.27 -31.76 -1.66
N ALA A 15 -7.12 -31.91 -2.68
CA ALA A 15 -8.56 -32.06 -2.49
C ALA A 15 -8.89 -33.31 -1.66
N SER A 16 -8.16 -34.42 -1.88
CA SER A 16 -8.33 -35.65 -1.09
C SER A 16 -7.92 -35.46 0.37
N LEU A 17 -6.82 -34.72 0.65
CA LEU A 17 -6.38 -34.41 2.00
C LEU A 17 -7.37 -33.52 2.76
N GLN A 18 -8.10 -32.66 2.04
CA GLN A 18 -9.12 -31.77 2.58
C GLN A 18 -10.53 -32.41 2.61
N GLY A 19 -10.69 -33.62 2.08
CA GLY A 19 -11.98 -34.32 2.03
C GLY A 19 -13.01 -33.68 1.10
N VAL A 20 -12.57 -32.92 0.09
CA VAL A 20 -13.43 -32.21 -0.88
C VAL A 20 -13.22 -32.75 -2.30
N SER A 21 -14.15 -32.44 -3.20
CA SER A 21 -13.96 -32.74 -4.63
C SER A 21 -12.90 -31.80 -5.25
N PRO A 22 -12.16 -32.24 -6.28
CA PRO A 22 -11.26 -31.39 -7.05
C PRO A 22 -11.91 -30.09 -7.54
N GLU A 23 -13.14 -30.17 -8.04
CA GLU A 23 -13.94 -29.04 -8.52
C GLU A 23 -14.24 -28.03 -7.40
N GLU A 24 -14.56 -28.54 -6.21
CA GLU A 24 -14.87 -27.72 -5.05
C GLU A 24 -13.62 -27.03 -4.48
N PHE A 25 -12.50 -27.75 -4.42
CA PHE A 25 -11.21 -27.17 -4.08
C PHE A 25 -10.83 -26.02 -5.01
N ILE A 26 -10.99 -26.20 -6.33
CA ILE A 26 -10.71 -25.14 -7.32
C ILE A 26 -11.61 -23.93 -7.09
N SER A 27 -12.92 -24.17 -6.88
CA SER A 27 -13.89 -23.09 -6.67
C SER A 27 -13.59 -22.28 -5.40
N GLN A 28 -13.27 -22.96 -4.29
CA GLN A 28 -12.90 -22.32 -3.03
C GLN A 28 -11.60 -21.53 -3.18
N THR A 29 -10.56 -22.15 -3.74
CA THR A 29 -9.26 -21.51 -3.97
C THR A 29 -9.40 -20.25 -4.84
N LEU A 30 -10.19 -20.31 -5.91
CA LEU A 30 -10.45 -19.15 -6.76
C LEU A 30 -11.19 -18.04 -6.02
N LYS A 31 -12.22 -18.37 -5.22
CA LYS A 31 -12.93 -17.38 -4.39
C LYS A 31 -11.99 -16.69 -3.40
N GLU A 32 -11.16 -17.45 -2.70
CA GLU A 32 -10.15 -16.91 -1.77
C GLU A 32 -9.15 -16.02 -2.50
N LYS A 33 -8.61 -16.49 -3.63
CA LYS A 33 -7.64 -15.71 -4.42
C LYS A 33 -8.24 -14.41 -4.94
N ILE A 34 -9.46 -14.44 -5.47
CA ILE A 34 -10.17 -13.24 -5.94
C ILE A 34 -10.40 -12.28 -4.77
N SER A 35 -10.80 -12.79 -3.60
CA SER A 35 -11.04 -11.95 -2.42
C SER A 35 -9.76 -11.29 -1.92
N SER A 36 -8.66 -12.05 -1.86
CA SER A 36 -7.33 -11.55 -1.51
C SER A 36 -6.84 -10.48 -2.51
N LEU A 37 -7.02 -10.71 -3.81
CA LEU A 37 -6.66 -9.72 -4.84
C LEU A 37 -7.49 -8.44 -4.75
N LYS A 38 -8.79 -8.56 -4.43
CA LYS A 38 -9.66 -7.40 -4.19
C LYS A 38 -9.21 -6.61 -2.96
N GLN A 39 -8.88 -7.29 -1.87
CA GLN A 39 -8.33 -6.64 -0.68
C GLN A 39 -6.98 -5.95 -0.98
N GLN A 40 -6.10 -6.59 -1.74
CA GLN A 40 -4.85 -5.98 -2.16
C GLN A 40 -5.08 -4.73 -3.03
N ALA A 41 -6.05 -4.75 -3.93
CA ALA A 41 -6.45 -3.59 -4.74
C ALA A 41 -7.05 -2.46 -3.88
N GLN A 42 -7.81 -2.80 -2.83
CA GLN A 42 -8.34 -1.81 -1.87
C GLN A 42 -7.24 -1.24 -0.98
N ASN A 43 -6.32 -2.06 -0.48
CA ASN A 43 -5.20 -1.62 0.36
C ASN A 43 -4.17 -0.80 -0.44
N SER A 44 -4.03 -1.03 -1.75
CA SER A 44 -3.24 -0.15 -2.63
C SER A 44 -3.95 1.18 -2.90
N SER A 45 -5.28 1.25 -2.74
CA SER A 45 -6.04 2.51 -2.68
C SER A 45 -6.01 3.17 -1.28
N GLU A 46 -5.54 2.48 -0.24
CA GLU A 46 -5.28 3.08 1.08
C GLU A 46 -3.85 3.65 1.17
N LEU A 47 -2.92 3.21 0.32
CA LEU A 47 -1.62 3.90 0.15
C LEU A 47 -1.76 5.28 -0.53
N SER A 48 -2.87 5.57 -1.21
CA SER A 48 -3.19 6.95 -1.63
C SER A 48 -3.61 7.88 -0.49
N ALA A 49 -3.67 7.40 0.76
CA ALA A 49 -3.73 8.29 1.93
C ALA A 49 -2.33 8.82 2.33
N SER A 50 -1.25 8.24 1.79
CA SER A 50 0.05 8.88 1.83
C SER A 50 0.16 9.79 0.63
N HIS A 51 0.31 11.09 0.86
CA HIS A 51 0.71 12.06 -0.15
C HIS A 51 2.07 11.72 -0.80
N LEU A 52 2.71 10.63 -0.37
CA LEU A 52 4.01 10.16 -0.80
C LEU A 52 3.88 9.28 -2.06
N ARG A 53 4.55 9.65 -3.14
CA ARG A 53 4.52 8.98 -4.43
C ARG A 53 5.88 9.04 -5.12
N GLU A 54 6.17 8.09 -6.00
CA GLU A 54 7.35 8.17 -6.87
C GLU A 54 7.00 8.94 -8.16
N LYS A 55 7.86 9.89 -8.55
CA LYS A 55 7.78 10.62 -9.81
C LYS A 55 9.20 10.79 -10.37
N ASP A 56 9.43 10.27 -11.57
CA ASP A 56 10.72 10.34 -12.27
C ASP A 56 11.92 9.78 -11.45
N GLY A 57 11.69 8.72 -10.66
CA GLY A 57 12.70 8.13 -9.77
C GLY A 57 12.93 8.91 -8.47
N ILE A 58 12.11 9.92 -8.19
CA ILE A 58 12.17 10.76 -6.99
C ILE A 58 10.95 10.47 -6.13
N LEU A 59 11.18 10.32 -4.83
CA LEU A 59 10.11 10.23 -3.85
C LEU A 59 9.57 11.64 -3.56
N VAL A 60 8.31 11.90 -3.91
CA VAL A 60 7.61 13.18 -3.86
C VAL A 60 6.48 13.11 -2.84
N PHE A 61 6.27 14.19 -2.09
CA PHE A 61 5.11 14.34 -1.21
C PHE A 61 4.20 15.44 -1.76
N ASP A 62 2.95 15.11 -2.09
CA ASP A 62 1.94 16.04 -2.59
C ASP A 62 1.37 16.84 -1.41
N THR A 63 1.85 18.06 -1.15
CA THR A 63 1.29 18.95 -0.12
C THR A 63 0.24 19.90 -0.70
N ASP A 64 -0.59 20.47 0.17
CA ASP A 64 -1.36 21.66 -0.18
C ASP A 64 -0.45 22.81 -0.62
N SER A 65 -0.99 23.75 -1.38
CA SER A 65 -0.23 24.92 -1.83
C SER A 65 0.19 25.80 -0.66
N LEU A 66 1.46 26.21 -0.67
CA LEU A 66 2.04 27.09 0.35
C LEU A 66 1.87 28.58 -0.02
N ASP A 67 1.06 28.93 -1.01
CA ASP A 67 0.85 30.31 -1.46
C ASP A 67 0.34 31.26 -0.35
N HIS A 68 -0.22 30.70 0.72
CA HIS A 68 -0.72 31.42 1.89
C HIS A 68 0.35 31.65 2.97
N ILE A 69 1.54 31.06 2.82
CA ILE A 69 2.64 31.18 3.79
C ILE A 69 3.53 32.35 3.38
N ASP A 70 3.68 33.31 4.29
CA ASP A 70 4.70 34.35 4.20
C ASP A 70 6.03 33.78 4.75
N PHE A 71 6.89 33.35 3.84
CA PHE A 71 8.19 32.77 4.21
C PHE A 71 9.13 33.80 4.83
N ASP A 72 9.03 35.09 4.48
CA ASP A 72 9.88 36.13 5.03
C ASP A 72 9.55 36.35 6.51
N LEU A 73 8.26 36.40 6.83
CA LEU A 73 7.80 36.45 8.22
C LEU A 73 8.20 35.20 9.01
N LEU A 74 8.04 34.01 8.42
CA LEU A 74 8.40 32.74 9.06
C LEU A 74 9.90 32.67 9.39
N ILE A 75 10.76 33.10 8.46
CA ILE A 75 12.21 33.15 8.65
C ILE A 75 12.58 34.17 9.72
N GLN A 76 11.92 35.33 9.73
CA GLN A 76 12.16 36.34 10.75
C GLN A 76 11.82 35.82 12.16
N GLN A 77 10.64 35.21 12.32
CA GLN A 77 10.23 34.58 13.58
C GLN A 77 11.21 33.50 14.03
N SER A 78 11.64 32.62 13.12
CA SER A 78 12.59 31.55 13.45
C SER A 78 13.95 32.08 13.93
N ARG A 79 14.40 33.24 13.43
CA ARG A 79 15.64 33.87 13.87
C ARG A 79 15.48 34.54 15.23
N GLU A 80 14.36 35.23 15.44
CA GLU A 80 14.04 35.84 16.74
C GLU A 80 13.91 34.78 17.85
N ASP A 81 13.31 33.63 17.55
CA ASP A 81 13.23 32.49 18.46
C ASP A 81 14.63 31.91 18.79
N CYS A 82 15.51 31.79 17.78
CA CYS A 82 16.88 31.31 17.98
C CYS A 82 17.73 32.28 18.83
N ASP A 83 17.53 33.59 18.65
CA ASP A 83 18.19 34.62 19.45
C ASP A 83 17.68 34.62 20.90
N GLN A 84 16.40 34.34 21.14
CA GLN A 84 15.85 34.17 22.50
C GLN A 84 16.40 32.93 23.22
N GLU A 85 16.60 31.82 22.52
CA GLU A 85 17.23 30.62 23.09
C GLU A 85 18.70 30.87 23.48
N GLN A 86 19.41 31.79 22.81
CA GLN A 86 20.80 32.14 23.14
C GLN A 86 20.94 33.14 24.30
N ILE A 87 19.92 33.94 24.60
CA ILE A 87 19.92 34.90 25.73
C ILE A 87 19.56 34.22 27.07
N GLY A 88 19.06 32.97 27.03
CA GLY A 88 18.67 32.17 28.20
C GLY A 88 19.77 31.35 28.88
N LEU A 89 21.06 31.64 28.66
CA LEU A 89 22.22 30.96 29.28
C LEU A 89 23.05 31.90 30.17
#